data_AF-A0A1I1N9L2-F1
#
_entry.id   AF-A0A1I1N9L2-F1
#
_cell.length_a   1.000
_cell.length_b   1.000
_cell.length_c   1.000
_cell.angle_alpha   90.00
_cell.angle_beta   90.00
_cell.angle_gamma   90.00
#
_symmetry.space_group_name_H-M   'P 1'
#
loop_
_entity.id
_entity.type
_entity.pdbx_description
1 polymer ?
#
loop_
_entity_poly.entity_id
_entity_poly.type
_entity_poly.pdbx_seq_one_letter_code
_entity_poly.pdbx_strand_id
1 'polypeptide(L)'
;MKQVDKYVNSIYKDVTGDKQDIEELKQEMRSHLLEAVEELKSEGKTEEEAIRIAMENFGGKNQIVKGLSEFFKVQKKFTNYVLSFALIFLVLCIFFLTTPFSGVKEYNEELKNIKVADQEKETIMNDIFDVLDTSSKVSEKEKEQILDVFKKYQDKLNLVAVFPASDLGSWLKDNEEVKKGPDTHFPIEYSKAAIVIGNGDVVKEKDQIVPNDYDLGTVIEANGKWIVQYEYKKSYEKTIEKYHQLKYYGPSIWSFYQLPILFFSLFIVLVVVWLSVRKQNRQLKGVLN
;
A
#
# COMPACT_ATOMS: atom_id res chain seq x y z
N MET A 1 29.85 -38.49 47.15
CA MET A 1 29.44 -37.11 46.73
C MET A 1 30.52 -36.24 46.04
N LYS A 2 31.69 -35.94 46.64
CA LYS A 2 32.72 -35.03 46.05
C LYS A 2 33.22 -35.41 44.64
N GLN A 3 33.10 -36.69 44.27
CA GLN A 3 33.48 -37.19 42.94
C GLN A 3 32.53 -36.68 41.83
N VAL A 4 31.23 -36.55 42.12
CA VAL A 4 30.22 -35.97 41.22
C VAL A 4 30.57 -34.51 40.94
N ASP A 5 30.87 -33.72 41.99
CA ASP A 5 31.28 -32.32 41.85
C ASP A 5 32.54 -32.19 40.99
N LYS A 6 33.52 -33.06 41.20
CA LYS A 6 34.76 -33.07 40.42
C LYS A 6 34.48 -33.40 38.95
N TYR A 7 33.64 -34.38 38.67
CA TYR A 7 33.23 -34.73 37.32
C TYR A 7 32.51 -33.57 36.64
N VAL A 8 31.48 -33.02 37.27
CA VAL A 8 30.68 -31.89 36.80
C VAL A 8 31.56 -30.67 36.49
N ASN A 9 32.38 -30.24 37.45
CA ASN A 9 33.32 -29.14 37.23
C ASN A 9 34.29 -29.42 36.09
N SER A 10 34.69 -30.69 35.92
CA SER A 10 35.60 -31.06 34.84
C SER A 10 34.95 -31.03 33.47
N ILE A 11 33.64 -31.31 33.34
CA ILE A 11 32.87 -31.12 32.10
C ILE A 11 32.88 -29.63 31.74
N TYR A 12 32.46 -28.76 32.66
CA TYR A 12 32.26 -27.35 32.34
C TYR A 12 33.55 -26.50 32.29
N LYS A 13 34.70 -27.04 32.68
CA LYS A 13 35.99 -26.31 32.76
C LYS A 13 36.38 -25.61 31.46
N ASP A 14 36.15 -26.27 30.32
CA ASP A 14 36.56 -25.81 28.98
C ASP A 14 35.36 -25.42 28.10
N VAL A 15 34.17 -25.31 28.69
CA VAL A 15 32.96 -24.88 27.98
C VAL A 15 33.00 -23.37 27.81
N THR A 16 32.93 -22.92 26.56
CA THR A 16 32.89 -21.50 26.21
C THR A 16 31.44 -21.06 26.00
N GLY A 17 31.00 -20.01 26.68
CA GLY A 17 29.61 -19.56 26.64
C GLY A 17 29.35 -18.39 27.58
N ASP A 18 28.08 -18.04 27.77
CA ASP A 18 27.69 -17.10 28.82
C ASP A 18 27.94 -17.73 30.21
N LYS A 19 28.53 -16.97 31.13
CA LYS A 19 28.96 -17.51 32.43
C LYS A 19 27.78 -17.97 33.30
N GLN A 20 26.63 -17.31 33.17
CA GLN A 20 25.43 -17.70 33.90
C GLN A 20 24.84 -19.00 33.33
N ASP A 21 24.76 -19.12 31.99
CA ASP A 21 24.31 -20.36 31.31
C ASP A 21 25.12 -21.58 31.74
N ILE A 22 26.45 -21.41 31.83
CA ILE A 22 27.36 -22.48 32.21
C ILE A 22 27.15 -22.94 33.65
N GLU A 23 26.88 -22.02 34.59
CA GLU A 23 26.76 -22.38 36.00
C GLU A 23 25.39 -23.02 36.32
N GLU A 24 24.31 -22.63 35.64
CA GLU A 24 22.98 -23.24 35.82
C GLU A 24 22.94 -24.67 35.27
N LEU A 25 23.44 -24.91 34.06
CA LEU A 25 23.61 -26.25 33.49
C LEU A 25 24.48 -27.18 34.33
N LYS A 26 25.47 -26.60 34.99
CA LYS A 26 26.33 -27.31 35.92
C LYS A 26 25.58 -27.71 37.19
N GLN A 27 24.63 -26.91 37.67
CA GLN A 27 23.76 -27.28 38.81
C GLN A 27 22.74 -28.36 38.42
N GLU A 28 22.06 -28.25 37.28
CA GLU A 28 21.10 -29.28 36.86
C GLU A 28 21.79 -30.63 36.61
N MET A 29 22.92 -30.63 35.89
CA MET A 29 23.68 -31.86 35.66
C MET A 29 24.14 -32.49 36.98
N ARG A 30 24.51 -31.65 37.96
CA ARG A 30 24.82 -32.12 39.32
C ARG A 30 23.60 -32.73 39.99
N SER A 31 22.44 -32.09 39.91
CA SER A 31 21.19 -32.60 40.50
C SER A 31 20.83 -33.98 39.93
N HIS A 32 20.80 -34.12 38.62
CA HIS A 32 20.46 -35.40 37.98
C HIS A 32 21.48 -36.51 38.25
N LEU A 33 22.77 -36.18 38.31
CA LEU A 33 23.79 -37.17 38.72
C LEU A 33 23.60 -37.60 40.18
N LEU A 34 23.19 -36.69 41.07
CA LEU A 34 22.92 -37.02 42.47
C LEU A 34 21.65 -37.88 42.59
N GLU A 35 20.59 -37.57 41.86
CA GLU A 35 19.36 -38.36 41.79
C GLU A 35 19.65 -39.78 41.30
N ALA A 36 20.38 -39.93 40.18
CA ALA A 36 20.77 -41.23 39.65
C ALA A 36 21.64 -42.05 40.64
N VAL A 37 22.52 -41.37 41.39
CA VAL A 37 23.31 -42.02 42.44
C VAL A 37 22.44 -42.54 43.58
N GLU A 38 21.45 -41.77 44.03
CA GLU A 38 20.53 -42.20 45.09
C GLU A 38 19.60 -43.34 44.64
N GLU A 39 19.14 -43.32 43.39
CA GLU A 39 18.38 -44.41 42.79
C GLU A 39 19.19 -45.71 42.77
N LEU A 40 20.43 -45.68 42.27
CA LEU A 40 21.32 -46.84 42.25
C LEU A 40 21.69 -47.35 43.65
N LYS A 41 21.82 -46.46 44.65
CA LYS A 41 21.99 -46.85 46.05
C LYS A 41 20.76 -47.57 46.59
N SER A 42 19.56 -47.14 46.22
CA SER A 42 18.31 -47.81 46.60
C SER A 42 18.17 -49.21 46.00
N GLU A 43 18.79 -49.45 44.84
CA GLU A 43 18.90 -50.77 44.19
C GLU A 43 19.99 -51.67 44.81
N GLY A 44 20.67 -51.21 45.87
CA GLY A 44 21.67 -51.99 46.60
C GLY A 44 23.11 -51.84 46.09
N LYS A 45 23.40 -50.84 45.25
CA LYS A 45 24.79 -50.51 44.87
C LYS A 45 25.51 -49.78 46.00
N THR A 46 26.82 -49.98 46.11
CA THR A 46 27.66 -49.17 46.99
C THR A 46 27.78 -47.75 46.44
N GLU A 47 28.09 -46.76 47.29
CA GLU A 47 28.19 -45.35 46.85
C GLU A 47 29.21 -45.17 45.70
N GLU A 48 30.36 -45.86 45.77
CA GLU A 48 31.39 -45.79 44.72
C GLU A 48 30.93 -46.43 43.41
N GLU A 49 30.24 -47.57 43.49
CA GLU A 49 29.69 -48.28 42.33
C GLU A 49 28.57 -47.45 41.68
N ALA A 50 27.70 -46.83 42.49
CA ALA A 50 26.61 -45.97 42.03
C ALA A 50 27.14 -44.71 41.33
N ILE A 51 28.15 -44.03 41.88
CA ILE A 51 28.78 -42.86 41.25
C ILE A 51 29.41 -43.22 39.92
N ARG A 52 30.11 -44.36 39.85
CA ARG A 52 30.74 -44.85 38.62
C ARG A 52 29.71 -45.10 37.52
N ILE A 53 28.66 -45.86 37.84
CA ILE A 53 27.59 -46.21 36.90
C ILE A 53 26.83 -44.96 36.45
N ALA A 54 26.49 -44.04 37.37
CA ALA A 54 25.82 -42.79 37.04
C ALA A 54 26.64 -41.94 36.05
N MET A 55 27.96 -41.84 36.26
CA MET A 55 28.85 -41.10 35.36
C MET A 55 29.06 -41.80 34.00
N GLU A 56 29.12 -43.13 33.97
CA GLU A 56 29.17 -43.90 32.72
C GLU A 56 27.89 -43.73 31.90
N ASN A 57 26.73 -43.81 32.55
CA ASN A 57 25.42 -43.65 31.91
C ASN A 57 25.19 -42.23 31.37
N PHE A 58 25.73 -41.21 32.04
CA PHE A 58 25.64 -39.82 31.59
C PHE A 58 26.48 -39.55 30.33
N GLY A 59 27.54 -40.33 30.13
CA GLY A 59 28.41 -40.28 28.94
C GLY A 59 29.82 -39.74 29.20
N GLY A 60 30.71 -39.97 28.23
CA GLY A 60 32.11 -39.58 28.33
C GLY A 60 32.31 -38.06 28.30
N LYS A 61 33.15 -37.55 29.22
CA LYS A 61 33.43 -36.11 29.38
C LYS A 61 33.65 -35.37 28.06
N ASN A 62 34.53 -35.88 27.20
CA ASN A 62 34.93 -35.17 25.99
C ASN A 62 33.79 -35.05 24.95
N GLN A 63 32.82 -35.98 24.95
CA GLN A 63 31.69 -35.95 24.05
C GLN A 63 30.64 -34.93 24.51
N ILE A 64 30.33 -34.91 25.80
CA ILE A 64 29.37 -33.99 26.42
C ILE A 64 29.86 -32.53 26.29
N VAL A 65 31.14 -32.28 26.64
CA VAL A 65 31.73 -30.93 26.57
C VAL A 65 31.72 -30.38 25.15
N LYS A 66 32.07 -31.22 24.18
CA LYS A 66 32.08 -30.83 22.78
C LYS A 66 30.67 -30.53 22.27
N GLY A 67 29.70 -31.39 22.57
CA GLY A 67 28.30 -31.22 22.18
C GLY A 67 27.68 -29.94 22.75
N LEU A 68 27.82 -29.68 24.06
CA LEU A 68 27.29 -28.46 24.67
C LEU A 68 27.98 -27.20 24.13
N SER A 69 29.30 -27.21 24.01
CA SER A 69 30.06 -26.05 23.49
C SER A 69 29.67 -25.72 22.04
N GLU A 70 29.46 -26.74 21.20
CA GLU A 70 28.99 -26.56 19.83
C GLU A 70 27.55 -26.04 19.79
N PHE A 71 26.65 -26.59 20.60
CA PHE A 71 25.26 -26.15 20.71
C PHE A 71 25.15 -24.65 21.07
N PHE A 72 25.83 -24.22 22.14
CA PHE A 72 25.83 -22.81 22.55
C PHE A 72 26.43 -21.88 21.51
N LYS A 73 27.50 -22.32 20.82
CA LYS A 73 28.11 -21.54 19.74
C LYS A 73 27.14 -21.35 18.57
N VAL A 74 26.44 -22.41 18.16
CA VAL A 74 25.47 -22.35 17.04
C VAL A 74 24.29 -21.47 17.42
N GLN A 75 23.70 -21.66 18.61
CA GLN A 75 22.55 -20.91 19.09
C GLN A 75 22.85 -19.40 19.23
N LYS A 76 24.03 -19.06 19.75
CA LYS A 76 24.50 -17.66 19.86
C LYS A 76 24.74 -17.03 18.48
N LYS A 77 25.38 -17.75 17.56
CA LYS A 77 25.59 -17.28 16.18
C LYS A 77 24.26 -17.05 15.47
N PHE A 78 23.33 -18.00 15.56
CA PHE A 78 22.00 -17.89 14.98
C PHE A 78 21.25 -16.66 15.51
N THR A 79 21.21 -16.48 16.84
CA THR A 79 20.57 -15.32 17.48
C THR A 79 21.17 -14.00 16.98
N ASN A 80 22.49 -13.93 16.82
CA ASN A 80 23.16 -12.73 16.28
C ASN A 80 22.82 -12.50 14.80
N TYR A 81 22.75 -13.55 13.97
CA TYR A 81 22.37 -13.41 12.57
C TYR A 81 20.93 -12.90 12.41
N VAL A 82 19.98 -13.43 13.17
CA VAL A 82 18.58 -12.95 13.14
C VAL A 82 18.52 -11.45 13.46
N LEU A 83 19.28 -11.00 14.47
CA LEU A 83 19.37 -9.58 14.81
C LEU A 83 20.00 -8.74 13.69
N SER A 84 21.10 -9.22 13.10
CA SER A 84 21.74 -8.53 11.98
C SER A 84 20.79 -8.37 10.79
N PHE A 85 20.04 -9.42 10.42
CA PHE A 85 19.05 -9.33 9.35
C PHE A 85 17.91 -8.36 9.69
N ALA A 86 17.42 -8.36 10.93
CA ALA A 86 16.43 -7.38 11.37
C ALA A 86 16.94 -5.95 11.14
N LEU A 87 18.17 -5.66 11.58
CA LEU A 87 18.77 -4.33 11.40
C LEU A 87 18.94 -3.94 9.91
N ILE A 88 19.29 -4.89 9.04
CA ILE A 88 19.35 -4.64 7.59
C ILE A 88 17.99 -4.21 7.06
N PHE A 89 16.91 -4.91 7.42
CA PHE A 89 15.56 -4.52 6.99
C PHE A 89 15.12 -3.18 7.55
N LEU A 90 15.56 -2.82 8.76
CA LEU A 90 15.32 -1.49 9.33
C LEU A 90 16.02 -0.39 8.50
N VAL A 91 17.29 -0.61 8.12
CA VAL A 91 18.03 0.34 7.28
C VAL A 91 17.39 0.47 5.90
N LEU A 92 16.97 -0.65 5.29
CA LEU A 92 16.24 -0.62 4.02
C LEU A 92 14.93 0.14 4.14
N CYS A 93 14.16 -0.08 5.21
CA CYS A 93 12.93 0.67 5.48
C CYS A 93 13.21 2.19 5.50
N ILE A 94 14.22 2.64 6.26
CA ILE A 94 14.60 4.06 6.34
C ILE A 94 15.02 4.61 4.98
N PHE A 95 15.81 3.84 4.22
CA PHE A 95 16.23 4.22 2.87
C PHE A 95 15.03 4.44 1.95
N PHE A 96 14.11 3.46 1.91
CA PHE A 96 12.90 3.51 1.10
C PHE A 96 11.82 4.45 1.63
N LEU A 97 11.94 5.00 2.85
CA LEU A 97 11.02 6.03 3.36
C LEU A 97 11.30 7.42 2.77
N THR A 98 12.46 7.63 2.14
CA THR A 98 12.83 8.92 1.54
C THR A 98 12.22 9.13 0.16
N THR A 99 12.10 8.06 -0.64
CA THR A 99 11.56 8.09 -2.01
C THR A 99 10.05 8.44 -2.13
N PRO A 100 9.16 8.05 -1.20
CA PRO A 100 7.73 8.35 -1.28
C PRO A 100 7.45 9.82 -1.07
N PHE A 101 8.28 10.53 -0.30
CA PHE A 101 7.98 11.90 0.09
C PHE A 101 7.92 12.87 -1.11
N SER A 102 8.86 12.74 -2.04
CA SER A 102 8.84 13.52 -3.29
C SER A 102 7.72 13.08 -4.23
N GLY A 103 7.56 11.76 -4.43
CA GLY A 103 6.55 11.22 -5.34
C GLY A 103 5.12 11.49 -4.89
N VAL A 104 4.82 11.40 -3.59
CA VAL A 104 3.52 11.74 -3.02
C VAL A 104 3.24 13.24 -3.14
N LYS A 105 4.25 14.08 -2.93
CA LYS A 105 4.10 15.53 -3.07
C LYS A 105 3.75 15.91 -4.52
N GLU A 106 4.53 15.42 -5.48
CA GLU A 106 4.30 15.63 -6.91
C GLU A 106 2.92 15.11 -7.33
N TYR A 107 2.57 13.88 -6.93
CA TYR A 107 1.26 13.30 -7.20
C TYR A 107 0.11 14.14 -6.61
N ASN A 108 0.25 14.64 -5.38
CA ASN A 108 -0.76 15.50 -4.77
C ASN A 108 -0.88 16.86 -5.46
N GLU A 109 0.23 17.45 -5.90
CA GLU A 109 0.22 18.69 -6.70
C GLU A 109 -0.46 18.47 -8.05
N GLU A 110 -0.15 17.36 -8.73
CA GLU A 110 -0.82 16.98 -9.97
C GLU A 110 -2.33 16.76 -9.76
N LEU A 111 -2.72 16.00 -8.73
CA LEU A 111 -4.13 15.81 -8.37
C LEU A 111 -4.84 17.13 -8.07
N LYS A 112 -4.17 18.09 -7.41
CA LYS A 112 -4.74 19.40 -7.11
C LYS A 112 -4.99 20.18 -8.40
N ASN A 113 -4.02 20.22 -9.31
CA ASN A 113 -4.15 20.89 -10.61
C ASN A 113 -5.25 20.25 -11.47
N ILE A 114 -5.44 18.94 -11.32
CA ILE A 114 -6.42 18.13 -12.04
C ILE A 114 -7.84 18.32 -11.50
N LYS A 115 -8.01 18.46 -10.17
CA LYS A 115 -9.32 18.84 -9.60
C LYS A 115 -9.85 20.15 -10.16
N VAL A 116 -8.96 21.08 -10.54
CA VAL A 116 -9.36 22.32 -11.22
C VAL A 116 -10.01 21.99 -12.57
N ALA A 117 -9.47 21.04 -13.35
CA ALA A 117 -10.07 20.66 -14.64
C ALA A 117 -11.47 20.03 -14.50
N ASP A 118 -11.72 19.26 -13.42
CA ASP A 118 -13.06 18.71 -13.13
C ASP A 118 -14.05 19.81 -12.71
N GLN A 119 -13.60 20.72 -11.85
CA GLN A 119 -14.40 21.89 -11.46
C GLN A 119 -14.67 22.80 -12.66
N GLU A 120 -13.73 22.91 -13.59
CA GLU A 120 -13.91 23.65 -14.84
C GLU A 120 -15.00 23.03 -15.71
N LYS A 121 -15.10 21.68 -15.76
CA LYS A 121 -16.18 20.96 -16.44
C LYS A 121 -17.55 21.42 -15.94
N GLU A 122 -17.74 21.44 -14.61
CA GLU A 122 -18.97 21.92 -13.96
C GLU A 122 -19.18 23.42 -14.18
N THR A 123 -18.13 24.22 -14.09
CA THR A 123 -18.23 25.68 -14.24
C THR A 123 -18.67 26.06 -15.66
N ILE A 124 -18.10 25.42 -16.68
CA ILE A 124 -18.48 25.67 -18.09
C ILE A 124 -19.96 25.34 -18.30
N MET A 125 -20.45 24.21 -17.77
CA MET A 125 -21.86 23.86 -17.93
C MET A 125 -22.79 24.81 -17.17
N ASN A 126 -22.46 25.15 -15.93
CA ASN A 126 -23.26 26.09 -15.14
C ASN A 126 -23.35 27.45 -15.83
N ASP A 127 -22.24 27.98 -16.34
CA ASP A 127 -22.24 29.24 -17.08
C ASP A 127 -23.15 29.20 -18.32
N ILE A 128 -23.21 28.07 -19.02
CA ILE A 128 -24.11 27.91 -20.19
C ILE A 128 -25.57 27.79 -19.73
N PHE A 129 -25.85 26.99 -18.70
CA PHE A 129 -27.22 26.82 -18.20
C PHE A 129 -27.79 28.08 -17.55
N ASP A 130 -26.97 28.90 -16.89
CA ASP A 130 -27.38 30.18 -16.30
C ASP A 130 -27.87 31.18 -17.35
N VAL A 131 -27.43 31.01 -18.61
CA VAL A 131 -27.91 31.80 -19.74
C VAL A 131 -29.24 31.28 -20.28
N LEU A 132 -29.46 29.97 -20.24
CA LEU A 132 -30.63 29.34 -20.85
C LEU A 132 -31.87 29.52 -19.98
N ASP A 133 -32.87 30.22 -20.50
CA ASP A 133 -34.17 30.37 -19.85
C ASP A 133 -34.99 29.08 -19.97
N THR A 134 -36.08 29.07 -19.22
CA THR A 134 -37.14 28.08 -19.17
C THR A 134 -37.94 27.88 -20.46
N SER A 135 -37.66 28.65 -21.51
CA SER A 135 -38.32 28.51 -22.81
C SER A 135 -37.79 27.27 -23.57
N SER A 136 -38.51 26.81 -24.61
CA SER A 136 -38.09 25.67 -25.44
C SER A 136 -37.37 26.11 -26.73
N LYS A 137 -37.01 27.39 -26.86
CA LYS A 137 -36.34 27.95 -28.04
C LYS A 137 -35.28 28.96 -27.61
N VAL A 138 -34.08 28.84 -28.15
CA VAL A 138 -32.99 29.78 -27.86
C VAL A 138 -33.27 31.11 -28.57
N SER A 139 -33.52 32.17 -27.79
CA SER A 139 -33.71 33.55 -28.22
C SER A 139 -32.39 34.19 -28.67
N GLU A 140 -32.45 35.23 -29.51
CA GLU A 140 -31.24 35.92 -29.99
C GLU A 140 -30.35 36.44 -28.85
N LYS A 141 -30.95 36.91 -27.77
CA LYS A 141 -30.21 37.36 -26.57
C LYS A 141 -29.44 36.21 -25.92
N GLU A 142 -30.07 35.04 -25.76
CA GLU A 142 -29.40 33.86 -25.22
C GLU A 142 -28.26 33.41 -26.14
N LYS A 143 -28.44 33.49 -27.47
CA LYS A 143 -27.35 33.17 -28.42
C LYS A 143 -26.13 34.05 -28.21
N GLU A 144 -26.31 35.37 -28.07
CA GLU A 144 -25.23 36.30 -27.78
C GLU A 144 -24.54 35.98 -26.45
N GLN A 145 -25.31 35.66 -25.41
CA GLN A 145 -24.78 35.33 -24.10
C GLN A 145 -24.03 33.98 -24.08
N ILE A 146 -24.52 32.94 -24.77
CA ILE A 146 -23.80 31.66 -24.93
C ILE A 146 -22.51 31.90 -25.73
N LEU A 147 -22.53 32.80 -26.72
CA LEU A 147 -21.33 33.17 -27.46
C LEU A 147 -20.28 33.84 -26.55
N ASP A 148 -20.71 34.67 -25.60
CA ASP A 148 -19.81 35.27 -24.62
C ASP A 148 -19.21 34.24 -23.66
N VAL A 149 -20.01 33.26 -23.23
CA VAL A 149 -19.52 32.09 -22.46
C VAL A 149 -18.52 31.28 -23.29
N PHE A 150 -18.80 31.01 -24.57
CA PHE A 150 -17.86 30.33 -25.46
C PHE A 150 -16.53 31.09 -25.57
N LYS A 151 -16.59 32.42 -25.75
CA LYS A 151 -15.40 33.28 -25.83
C LYS A 151 -14.57 33.25 -24.54
N LYS A 152 -15.22 33.18 -23.37
CA LYS A 152 -14.57 33.04 -22.06
C LYS A 152 -13.70 31.77 -22.00
N TYR A 153 -14.10 30.69 -22.67
CA TYR A 153 -13.41 29.39 -22.68
C TYR A 153 -12.83 29.00 -24.05
N GLN A 154 -12.60 29.98 -24.93
CA GLN A 154 -12.21 29.74 -26.32
C GLN A 154 -10.87 29.02 -26.49
N ASP A 155 -10.00 29.06 -25.48
CA ASP A 155 -8.72 28.34 -25.47
C ASP A 155 -8.92 26.82 -25.27
N LYS A 156 -10.07 26.42 -24.72
CA LYS A 156 -10.40 25.03 -24.35
C LYS A 156 -11.47 24.42 -25.23
N LEU A 157 -12.47 25.19 -25.64
CA LEU A 157 -13.65 24.69 -26.33
C LEU A 157 -13.52 24.78 -27.86
N ASN A 158 -13.85 23.68 -28.54
CA ASN A 158 -13.99 23.62 -29.99
C ASN A 158 -15.40 24.02 -30.41
N LEU A 159 -16.40 23.39 -29.79
CA LEU A 159 -17.82 23.55 -30.11
C LEU A 159 -18.65 23.59 -28.83
N VAL A 160 -19.75 24.34 -28.85
CA VAL A 160 -20.83 24.27 -27.86
C VAL A 160 -22.15 24.11 -28.62
N ALA A 161 -22.96 23.13 -28.26
CA ALA A 161 -24.26 22.86 -28.84
C ALA A 161 -25.33 22.75 -27.76
N VAL A 162 -26.49 23.32 -28.05
CA VAL A 162 -27.65 23.29 -27.15
C VAL A 162 -28.83 22.63 -27.86
N PHE A 163 -29.46 21.67 -27.20
CA PHE A 163 -30.55 20.88 -27.73
C PHE A 163 -31.78 20.98 -26.82
N PRO A 164 -32.99 21.12 -27.36
CA PRO A 164 -34.21 20.97 -26.57
C PRO A 164 -34.32 19.53 -26.06
N ALA A 165 -34.45 19.35 -24.75
CA ALA A 165 -34.59 18.02 -24.13
C ALA A 165 -35.82 17.26 -24.63
N SER A 166 -36.88 17.99 -25.04
CA SER A 166 -38.09 17.43 -25.66
C SER A 166 -37.80 16.63 -26.93
N ASP A 167 -36.81 17.08 -27.71
CA ASP A 167 -36.53 16.54 -29.04
C ASP A 167 -35.66 15.28 -28.97
N LEU A 168 -35.04 15.05 -27.81
CA LEU A 168 -34.10 13.96 -27.53
C LEU A 168 -34.58 13.05 -26.39
N GLY A 169 -35.90 12.97 -26.18
CA GLY A 169 -36.50 12.23 -25.07
C GLY A 169 -36.17 10.73 -25.04
N SER A 170 -35.95 10.07 -26.18
CA SER A 170 -35.48 8.67 -26.21
C SER A 170 -34.02 8.57 -25.75
N TRP A 171 -33.15 9.42 -26.29
CA TRP A 171 -31.73 9.45 -25.92
C TRP A 171 -31.53 9.74 -24.42
N LEU A 172 -32.34 10.65 -23.84
CA LEU A 172 -32.31 10.96 -22.41
C LEU A 172 -32.79 9.83 -21.49
N LYS A 173 -33.57 8.87 -22.01
CA LYS A 173 -33.95 7.67 -21.24
C LYS A 173 -32.79 6.68 -21.18
N ASP A 174 -32.01 6.59 -22.24
CA ASP A 174 -30.87 5.70 -22.33
C ASP A 174 -29.62 6.28 -21.62
N ASN A 175 -29.60 7.60 -21.39
CA ASN A 175 -28.47 8.33 -20.79
C ASN A 175 -28.93 9.15 -19.56
N GLU A 176 -29.52 8.50 -18.55
CA GLU A 176 -30.00 9.22 -17.36
C GLU A 176 -28.88 9.87 -16.53
N GLU A 177 -27.64 9.38 -16.66
CA GLU A 177 -26.48 9.89 -15.92
C GLU A 177 -26.19 11.37 -16.22
N VAL A 178 -26.45 11.85 -17.44
CA VAL A 178 -26.26 13.28 -17.80
C VAL A 178 -27.20 14.23 -17.05
N LYS A 179 -28.23 13.72 -16.36
CA LYS A 179 -29.12 14.52 -15.51
C LYS A 179 -28.56 14.75 -14.11
N LYS A 180 -27.52 13.98 -13.72
CA LYS A 180 -26.89 14.09 -12.40
C LYS A 180 -25.75 15.12 -12.39
N GLY A 181 -25.28 15.52 -13.56
CA GLY A 181 -24.22 16.50 -13.77
C GLY A 181 -23.52 16.28 -15.11
N PRO A 182 -22.46 17.05 -15.39
CA PRO A 182 -21.72 16.92 -16.63
C PRO A 182 -20.95 15.61 -16.70
N ASP A 183 -21.12 14.87 -17.79
CA ASP A 183 -20.39 13.63 -18.03
C ASP A 183 -19.93 13.48 -19.48
N THR A 184 -18.96 12.62 -19.67
CA THR A 184 -18.32 12.37 -20.96
C THR A 184 -19.15 11.37 -21.76
N HIS A 185 -19.51 11.73 -22.99
CA HIS A 185 -20.39 10.90 -23.83
C HIS A 185 -20.01 11.03 -25.30
N PHE A 186 -20.42 10.04 -26.11
CA PHE A 186 -20.38 10.19 -27.56
C PHE A 186 -21.24 11.38 -28.00
N PRO A 187 -20.76 12.21 -28.95
CA PRO A 187 -21.49 13.36 -29.44
C PRO A 187 -22.89 13.04 -29.95
N ILE A 188 -23.85 13.86 -29.57
CA ILE A 188 -25.14 13.94 -30.23
C ILE A 188 -24.94 14.65 -31.57
N GLU A 189 -25.62 14.17 -32.61
CA GLU A 189 -25.59 14.76 -33.95
C GLU A 189 -25.94 16.25 -33.92
N TYR A 190 -24.99 17.11 -34.31
CA TYR A 190 -25.11 18.56 -34.28
C TYR A 190 -26.27 19.13 -35.12
N SER A 191 -26.73 18.38 -36.12
CA SER A 191 -27.92 18.70 -36.93
C SER A 191 -29.18 18.86 -36.07
N LYS A 192 -29.25 18.15 -34.93
CA LYS A 192 -30.39 18.20 -33.99
C LYS A 192 -30.30 19.38 -33.01
N ALA A 193 -29.20 20.11 -32.99
CA ALA A 193 -29.01 21.21 -32.05
C ALA A 193 -29.87 22.42 -32.44
N ALA A 194 -30.46 23.08 -31.44
CA ALA A 194 -31.10 24.39 -31.64
C ALA A 194 -30.06 25.43 -32.07
N ILE A 195 -28.90 25.43 -31.43
CA ILE A 195 -27.75 26.29 -31.76
C ILE A 195 -26.45 25.50 -31.61
N VAL A 196 -25.49 25.83 -32.47
CA VAL A 196 -24.10 25.40 -32.34
C VAL A 196 -23.21 26.63 -32.46
N ILE A 197 -22.25 26.78 -31.56
CA ILE A 197 -21.24 27.82 -31.55
C ILE A 197 -19.88 27.17 -31.75
N GLY A 198 -19.08 27.75 -32.64
CA GLY A 198 -17.75 27.26 -33.00
C GLY A 198 -16.94 28.35 -33.68
N ASN A 199 -15.62 28.32 -33.54
CA ASN A 199 -14.72 29.34 -34.11
C ASN A 199 -15.09 30.79 -33.74
N GLY A 200 -15.76 30.99 -32.59
CA GLY A 200 -16.15 32.31 -32.10
C GLY A 200 -17.40 32.91 -32.77
N ASP A 201 -18.20 32.11 -33.46
CA ASP A 201 -19.49 32.54 -34.04
C ASP A 201 -20.51 31.37 -34.09
N VAL A 202 -21.75 31.66 -34.46
CA VAL A 202 -22.81 30.66 -34.66
C VAL A 202 -22.55 29.87 -35.94
N VAL A 203 -22.47 28.54 -35.80
CA VAL A 203 -22.25 27.63 -36.94
C VAL A 203 -23.55 27.44 -37.71
N LYS A 204 -23.55 27.84 -38.99
CA LYS A 204 -24.72 27.74 -39.87
C LYS A 204 -24.90 26.34 -40.47
N GLU A 205 -23.81 25.68 -40.84
CA GLU A 205 -23.80 24.39 -41.56
C GLU A 205 -23.61 23.23 -40.57
N LYS A 206 -24.59 23.02 -39.69
CA LYS A 206 -24.53 22.01 -38.61
C LYS A 206 -24.37 20.58 -39.14
N ASP A 207 -24.95 20.28 -40.31
CA ASP A 207 -24.94 18.95 -40.92
C ASP A 207 -23.56 18.52 -41.43
N GLN A 208 -22.63 19.47 -41.60
CA GLN A 208 -21.26 19.21 -42.05
C GLN A 208 -20.28 19.02 -40.88
N ILE A 209 -20.74 19.22 -39.63
CA ILE A 209 -19.89 19.04 -38.46
C ILE A 209 -19.65 17.55 -38.26
N VAL A 210 -18.39 17.15 -38.42
CA VAL A 210 -17.91 15.83 -38.04
C VAL A 210 -17.56 15.88 -36.56
N PRO A 211 -18.27 15.14 -35.69
CA PRO A 211 -17.97 15.13 -34.27
C PRO A 211 -16.57 14.58 -33.97
N ASN A 212 -16.01 14.97 -32.84
CA ASN A 212 -14.73 14.42 -32.40
C ASN A 212 -14.86 12.90 -32.15
N ASP A 213 -13.90 12.12 -32.62
CA ASP A 213 -13.81 10.68 -32.40
C ASP A 213 -13.11 10.32 -31.08
N TYR A 214 -12.55 11.30 -30.39
CA TYR A 214 -12.00 11.14 -29.05
C TYR A 214 -13.11 10.94 -28.01
N ASP A 215 -13.08 9.78 -27.35
CA ASP A 215 -14.07 9.31 -26.39
C ASP A 215 -14.25 10.22 -25.16
N LEU A 216 -13.20 10.93 -24.77
CA LEU A 216 -13.24 11.92 -23.68
C LEU A 216 -13.38 13.36 -24.16
N GLY A 217 -13.53 13.58 -25.47
CA GLY A 217 -13.54 14.90 -26.08
C GLY A 217 -14.82 15.70 -25.86
N THR A 218 -15.90 15.02 -25.48
CA THR A 218 -17.25 15.59 -25.47
C THR A 218 -17.89 15.45 -24.10
N VAL A 219 -18.37 16.57 -23.57
CA VAL A 219 -19.07 16.61 -22.29
C VAL A 219 -20.51 17.00 -22.54
N ILE A 220 -21.42 16.28 -21.90
CA ILE A 220 -22.86 16.47 -22.00
C ILE A 220 -23.46 16.58 -20.60
N GLU A 221 -24.36 17.54 -20.43
CA GLU A 221 -25.22 17.65 -19.27
C GLU A 221 -26.64 17.96 -19.74
N ALA A 222 -27.62 17.43 -19.03
CA ALA A 222 -29.02 17.70 -19.30
C ALA A 222 -29.72 18.21 -18.05
N ASN A 223 -30.51 19.26 -18.21
CA ASN A 223 -31.54 19.61 -17.25
C ASN A 223 -32.92 19.22 -17.80
N GLY A 224 -33.99 19.53 -17.07
CA GLY A 224 -35.34 19.15 -17.48
C GLY A 224 -35.82 19.71 -18.83
N LYS A 225 -35.10 20.67 -19.43
CA LYS A 225 -35.52 21.40 -20.65
C LYS A 225 -34.47 21.45 -21.75
N TRP A 226 -33.19 21.46 -21.38
CA TRP A 226 -32.07 21.62 -22.28
C TRP A 226 -31.05 20.53 -22.07
N ILE A 227 -30.43 20.10 -23.16
CA ILE A 227 -29.19 19.33 -23.16
C ILE A 227 -28.11 20.25 -23.71
N VAL A 228 -27.02 20.37 -22.98
CA VAL A 228 -25.83 21.12 -23.39
C VAL A 228 -24.73 20.12 -23.67
N GLN A 229 -24.10 20.26 -24.83
CA GLN A 229 -22.93 19.52 -25.24
C GLN A 229 -21.81 20.50 -25.55
N TYR A 230 -20.60 20.21 -25.12
CA TYR A 230 -19.44 20.90 -25.68
C TYR A 230 -18.35 19.90 -26.02
N GLU A 231 -17.52 20.29 -26.98
CA GLU A 231 -16.31 19.57 -27.36
C GLU A 231 -15.07 20.37 -26.97
N TYR A 232 -14.07 19.67 -26.42
CA TYR A 232 -12.75 20.25 -26.20
C TYR A 232 -11.99 20.40 -27.52
N LYS A 233 -11.08 21.38 -27.56
CA LYS A 233 -10.08 21.48 -28.63
C LYS A 233 -9.09 20.33 -28.53
N LYS A 234 -8.57 19.93 -29.69
CA LYS A 234 -7.47 18.96 -29.80
C LYS A 234 -6.24 19.32 -28.94
N SER A 235 -5.96 20.61 -28.79
CA SER A 235 -4.88 21.10 -27.93
C SER A 235 -5.09 20.81 -26.44
N TYR A 236 -6.33 20.59 -26.00
CA TYR A 236 -6.71 20.36 -24.61
C TYR A 236 -6.95 18.86 -24.30
N GLU A 237 -7.09 18.00 -25.31
CA GLU A 237 -7.29 16.55 -25.15
C GLU A 237 -6.23 15.90 -24.25
N LYS A 238 -4.96 16.27 -24.41
CA LYS A 238 -3.87 15.73 -23.56
C LYS A 238 -4.07 16.03 -22.07
N THR A 239 -4.66 17.18 -21.75
CA THR A 239 -4.98 17.57 -20.36
C THR A 239 -6.10 16.70 -19.81
N ILE A 240 -7.14 16.47 -20.61
CA ILE A 240 -8.29 15.61 -20.26
C ILE A 240 -7.87 14.14 -20.12
N GLU A 241 -7.06 13.63 -21.04
CA GLU A 241 -6.50 12.28 -20.97
C GLU A 241 -5.70 12.09 -19.69
N LYS A 242 -4.76 13.01 -19.39
CA LYS A 242 -3.96 12.95 -18.18
C LYS A 242 -4.84 12.99 -16.93
N TYR A 243 -5.88 13.82 -16.93
CA TYR A 243 -6.87 13.87 -15.85
C TYR A 243 -7.56 12.52 -15.66
N HIS A 244 -8.09 11.94 -16.73
CA HIS A 244 -8.81 10.66 -16.70
C HIS A 244 -7.91 9.53 -16.20
N GLN A 245 -6.69 9.45 -16.72
CA GLN A 245 -5.70 8.45 -16.30
C GLN A 245 -5.38 8.54 -14.81
N LEU A 246 -5.17 9.75 -14.28
CA LEU A 246 -4.87 9.91 -12.85
C LEU A 246 -6.08 9.69 -11.95
N LYS A 247 -7.30 10.03 -12.39
CA LYS A 247 -8.52 9.81 -11.62
C LYS A 247 -8.84 8.33 -11.45
N TYR A 248 -8.74 7.55 -12.52
CA TYR A 248 -9.20 6.16 -12.53
C TYR A 248 -8.08 5.13 -12.41
N TYR A 249 -6.89 5.44 -12.93
CA TYR A 249 -5.75 4.53 -13.00
C TYR A 249 -4.52 5.06 -12.23
N GLY A 250 -4.64 6.20 -11.57
CA GLY A 250 -3.56 6.82 -10.81
C GLY A 250 -3.14 5.98 -9.59
N PRO A 251 -1.86 6.05 -9.18
CA PRO A 251 -1.38 5.36 -8.00
C PRO A 251 -2.08 5.87 -6.73
N SER A 252 -2.56 4.95 -5.89
CA SER A 252 -3.03 5.35 -4.56
C SER A 252 -1.86 5.82 -3.68
N ILE A 253 -2.11 6.65 -2.67
CA ILE A 253 -1.07 7.04 -1.70
C ILE A 253 -0.38 5.79 -1.10
N TRP A 254 -1.14 4.70 -0.93
CA TRP A 254 -0.63 3.41 -0.46
C TRP A 254 0.46 2.80 -1.34
N SER A 255 0.40 2.93 -2.67
CA SER A 255 1.40 2.33 -3.55
C SER A 255 2.79 2.93 -3.33
N PHE A 256 2.87 4.19 -2.92
CA PHE A 256 4.14 4.85 -2.60
C PHE A 256 4.81 4.28 -1.34
N TYR A 257 4.04 3.71 -0.40
CA TYR A 257 4.56 3.21 0.89
C TYR A 257 4.68 1.67 0.96
N GLN A 258 4.37 0.94 -0.10
CA GLN A 258 4.40 -0.54 -0.10
C GLN A 258 5.76 -1.12 0.33
N LEU A 259 6.86 -0.61 -0.23
CA LEU A 259 8.21 -1.10 0.09
C LEU A 259 8.62 -0.80 1.54
N PRO A 260 8.49 0.43 2.05
CA PRO A 260 8.69 0.72 3.48
C PRO A 260 7.88 -0.18 4.41
N ILE A 261 6.59 -0.35 4.12
CA ILE A 261 5.69 -1.17 4.95
C ILE A 261 6.13 -2.63 4.95
N LEU A 262 6.52 -3.17 3.79
CA LEU A 262 7.02 -4.54 3.66
C LEU A 262 8.30 -4.75 4.47
N PHE A 263 9.29 -3.86 4.33
CA PHE A 263 10.55 -3.97 5.09
C PHE A 263 10.35 -3.78 6.59
N PHE A 264 9.46 -2.87 6.99
CA PHE A 264 9.11 -2.69 8.40
C PHE A 264 8.41 -3.92 8.98
N SER A 265 7.52 -4.57 8.22
CA SER A 265 6.85 -5.79 8.62
C SER A 265 7.85 -6.94 8.81
N LEU A 266 8.79 -7.11 7.87
CA LEU A 266 9.87 -8.09 7.98
C LEU A 266 10.77 -7.83 9.21
N PHE A 267 11.10 -6.56 9.47
CA PHE A 267 11.83 -6.16 10.66
C PHE A 267 11.10 -6.58 11.94
N ILE A 268 9.81 -6.27 12.08
CA ILE A 268 9.01 -6.65 13.26
C ILE A 268 9.03 -8.16 13.47
N VAL A 269 8.76 -8.94 12.41
CA VAL A 269 8.74 -10.41 12.50
C VAL A 269 10.10 -10.94 12.98
N LEU A 270 11.20 -10.45 12.44
CA LEU A 270 12.54 -10.90 12.85
C LEU A 270 12.88 -10.48 14.28
N VAL A 271 12.45 -9.29 14.73
CA VAL A 271 12.62 -8.86 16.13
C VAL A 271 11.82 -9.75 17.07
N VAL A 272 10.59 -10.11 16.72
CA VAL A 272 9.76 -11.04 17.52
C VAL A 272 10.42 -12.42 17.60
N VAL A 273 10.90 -12.95 16.48
CA VAL A 273 11.65 -14.22 16.44
C VAL A 273 12.91 -14.12 17.30
N TRP A 274 13.68 -13.05 17.17
CA TRP A 274 14.86 -12.82 17.98
C TRP A 274 14.56 -12.74 19.47
N LEU A 275 13.51 -12.03 19.87
CA LEU A 275 13.06 -11.95 21.26
C LEU A 275 12.62 -13.32 21.78
N SER A 276 11.92 -14.11 20.97
CA SER A 276 11.49 -15.46 21.32
C SER A 276 12.68 -16.39 21.54
N VAL A 277 13.63 -16.45 20.60
CA VAL A 277 14.86 -17.24 20.72
C VAL A 277 15.67 -16.77 21.92
N ARG A 278 15.85 -15.46 22.10
CA ARG A 278 16.55 -14.90 23.26
C ARG A 278 15.85 -15.24 24.59
N LYS A 279 14.52 -15.28 24.61
CA LYS A 279 13.72 -15.67 25.78
C LYS A 279 13.84 -17.16 26.05
N GLN A 280 13.78 -18.03 25.05
CA GLN A 280 14.00 -19.47 25.21
C GLN A 280 15.40 -19.74 25.77
N ASN A 281 16.42 -19.04 25.26
CA ASN A 281 17.77 -19.11 25.82
C ASN A 281 17.79 -18.69 27.30
N ARG A 282 16.92 -17.75 27.73
CA ARG A 282 16.77 -17.32 29.13
C ARG A 282 15.81 -18.16 29.97
N GLN A 283 14.92 -18.95 29.38
CA GLN A 283 13.98 -19.81 30.11
C GLN A 283 14.57 -21.18 30.34
N LEU A 284 15.39 -21.69 29.42
CA LEU A 284 16.29 -22.81 29.70
C LEU A 284 17.07 -22.51 30.99
N LYS A 285 17.73 -21.34 31.10
CA LYS A 285 18.36 -20.85 32.34
C LYS A 285 17.50 -20.96 33.62
N GLY A 286 16.19 -20.78 33.51
CA GLY A 286 15.28 -20.72 34.66
C GLY A 286 14.64 -22.05 35.06
N VAL A 287 14.55 -23.01 34.14
CA VAL A 287 14.08 -24.39 34.43
C VAL A 287 15.24 -25.26 34.94
N LEU A 288 16.47 -24.86 34.61
CA LEU A 288 17.75 -25.40 35.08
C LEU A 288 18.11 -25.00 36.54
N ASN A 289 17.20 -24.36 37.28
CA ASN A 289 17.37 -23.91 38.68
C ASN A 289 16.29 -24.48 39.60
#